data_AF-A0ABC9YST9-F1
#
_entry.id   AF-A0ABC9YST9-F1
#
_cell.length_a   1.000
_cell.length_b   1.000
_cell.length_c   1.000
_cell.angle_alpha   90.00
_cell.angle_beta   90.00
_cell.angle_gamma   90.00
#
_symmetry.space_group_name_H-M   'P 1'
#
loop_
_entity.id
_entity.type
_entity.pdbx_description
1 polymer ?
#
loop_
_entity_poly.entity_id
_entity_poly.type
_entity_poly.pdbx_seq_one_letter_code
_entity_poly.pdbx_strand_id
1 'polypeptide(L)'
;MISSLILEPSDPEFSGDLRVLSRLLERETQAHSTLGDVASLMGKHSVGEEESAIRDVLAGKSTLEQQVRTIDEVIEGDDVDAFFAQFDMVEEEPPALPELPRQSLYPDDISFLDEALRASFDDVPHADPAAGGVGWMVHANHGIAELIPTKDLKQRLGQLPQNYLQEGRILERLKLATSPQVGNAQLWAARQGKGINETTWPEAHFLGPLHPVLDWASDRALSALGRNQIFVIRGEVEMPTVLLMGTLMNRRGQLVSRVFSTAEFPNANNPAFCLVETREDLGFLTTDTGLKPGTANPGAVADPQRFRPLVPVAVDHAIKAMKVTLDKQQESAEERL
;
A
#
# COMPACT_ATOMS: atom_id res chain seq x y z
N MET A 1 16.90 -28.53 2.87
CA MET A 1 18.28 -29.03 2.72
C MET A 1 18.41 -30.56 2.89
N ILE A 2 17.47 -31.24 3.57
CA ILE A 2 17.61 -32.64 4.02
C ILE A 2 17.26 -33.71 2.96
N SER A 3 16.59 -33.34 1.86
CA SER A 3 16.18 -34.32 0.84
C SER A 3 17.36 -35.00 0.12
N SER A 4 18.56 -34.43 0.11
CA SER A 4 19.74 -35.05 -0.53
C SER A 4 20.38 -36.14 0.32
N LEU A 5 20.37 -36.00 1.65
CA LEU A 5 21.00 -36.95 2.57
C LEU A 5 20.23 -38.28 2.71
N ILE A 6 18.96 -38.31 2.27
CA ILE A 6 18.13 -39.52 2.26
C ILE A 6 18.54 -40.50 1.15
N LEU A 7 19.34 -40.07 0.17
CA LEU A 7 19.57 -40.81 -1.09
C LEU A 7 20.89 -41.59 -1.20
N GLU A 8 21.78 -41.55 -0.19
CA GLU A 8 23.05 -42.30 -0.22
C GLU A 8 23.24 -43.20 1.03
N PRO A 9 22.85 -44.48 0.97
CA PRO A 9 23.14 -45.42 2.04
C PRO A 9 24.53 -46.05 1.83
N SER A 10 25.43 -45.84 2.79
CA SER A 10 26.67 -46.61 2.90
C SER A 10 26.74 -47.23 4.29
N ASP A 11 26.70 -48.57 4.36
CA ASP A 11 26.95 -49.47 5.51
C ASP A 11 25.77 -49.98 6.41
N PRO A 12 25.91 -51.19 7.02
CA PRO A 12 24.82 -52.02 7.56
C PRO A 12 24.43 -51.78 9.03
N GLU A 13 24.75 -50.64 9.66
CA GLU A 13 24.30 -50.27 11.02
C GLU A 13 23.09 -49.29 11.02
N PHE A 14 22.20 -49.47 10.04
CA PHE A 14 21.12 -48.57 9.62
C PHE A 14 20.06 -48.18 10.68
N SER A 15 20.10 -48.71 11.90
CA SER A 15 19.11 -48.41 12.95
C SER A 15 19.42 -47.14 13.76
N GLY A 16 20.70 -46.76 13.86
CA GLY A 16 21.12 -45.53 14.55
C GLY A 16 20.75 -44.28 13.76
N ASP A 17 21.02 -44.31 12.45
CA ASP A 17 20.85 -43.18 11.53
C ASP A 17 19.40 -42.72 11.40
N LEU A 18 18.46 -43.67 11.31
CA LEU A 18 17.02 -43.35 11.24
C LEU A 18 16.51 -42.62 12.49
N ARG A 19 17.04 -42.96 13.68
CA ARG A 19 16.64 -42.31 14.94
C ARG A 19 17.19 -40.89 15.04
N VAL A 20 18.41 -40.66 14.56
CA VAL A 20 19.03 -39.32 14.51
C VAL A 20 18.28 -38.44 13.52
N LEU A 21 17.97 -38.94 12.32
CA LEU A 21 17.21 -38.22 11.30
C LEU A 21 15.78 -37.89 11.76
N SER A 22 15.09 -38.81 12.43
CA SER A 22 13.76 -38.56 12.98
C SER A 22 13.77 -37.45 14.03
N ARG A 23 14.78 -37.41 14.91
CA ARG A 23 14.93 -36.36 15.92
C ARG A 23 15.31 -35.00 15.32
N LEU A 24 16.12 -35.01 14.27
CA LEU A 24 16.45 -33.80 13.50
C LEU A 24 15.20 -33.21 12.86
N LEU A 25 14.39 -34.03 12.20
CA LEU A 25 13.15 -33.60 11.56
C LEU A 25 12.14 -33.04 12.57
N GLU A 26 12.03 -33.66 13.75
CA GLU A 26 11.16 -33.19 14.84
C GLU A 26 11.60 -31.82 15.35
N ARG A 27 12.91 -31.64 15.57
CA ARG A 27 13.49 -30.35 15.99
C ARG A 27 13.36 -29.26 14.92
N GLU A 28 13.57 -29.60 13.65
CA GLU A 28 13.36 -28.68 12.53
C GLU A 28 11.91 -28.23 12.45
N THR A 29 10.96 -29.17 12.56
CA THR A 29 9.53 -28.85 12.52
C THR A 29 9.15 -27.91 13.66
N GLN A 30 9.67 -28.17 14.86
CA GLN A 30 9.43 -27.35 16.05
C GLN A 30 10.08 -25.96 15.94
N ALA A 31 11.29 -25.87 15.39
CA ALA A 31 11.95 -24.58 15.18
C ALA A 31 11.26 -23.78 14.08
N HIS A 32 10.88 -24.40 12.97
CA HIS A 32 10.15 -23.72 11.91
C HIS A 32 8.79 -23.19 12.39
N SER A 33 8.09 -23.90 13.28
CA SER A 33 6.83 -23.43 13.86
C SER A 33 6.98 -22.31 14.89
N THR A 34 8.18 -22.14 15.49
CA THR A 34 8.38 -21.25 16.65
C THR A 34 9.28 -20.06 16.33
N LEU A 35 10.31 -20.26 15.50
CA LEU A 35 11.35 -19.28 15.15
C LEU A 35 11.27 -18.86 13.68
N GLY A 36 10.43 -19.48 12.84
CA GLY A 36 10.32 -19.17 11.41
C GLY A 36 11.50 -19.63 10.55
N ASP A 37 12.73 -19.51 11.04
CA ASP A 37 13.98 -19.99 10.40
C ASP A 37 14.65 -21.13 11.18
N VAL A 38 15.19 -22.10 10.42
CA VAL A 38 15.83 -23.33 10.89
C VAL A 38 17.34 -23.16 11.00
N ALA A 39 17.93 -22.22 10.25
CA ALA A 39 19.38 -22.00 10.20
C ALA A 39 19.99 -21.65 11.57
N SER A 40 19.20 -21.01 12.43
CA SER A 40 19.59 -20.57 13.79
C SER A 40 19.88 -21.74 14.74
N LEU A 41 19.39 -22.96 14.46
CA LEU A 41 19.60 -24.12 15.34
C LEU A 41 21.06 -24.62 15.34
N MET A 42 21.75 -24.53 14.20
CA MET A 42 23.14 -25.00 14.05
C MET A 42 24.16 -23.86 14.12
N GLY A 43 23.76 -22.62 13.85
CA GLY A 43 24.62 -21.43 13.95
C GLY A 43 25.81 -21.43 12.97
N LYS A 44 25.74 -22.24 11.90
CA LYS A 44 26.80 -22.36 10.87
C LYS A 44 26.51 -21.55 9.62
N HIS A 45 25.25 -21.20 9.36
CA HIS A 45 24.78 -20.37 8.25
C HIS A 45 25.39 -20.77 6.89
N SER A 46 25.70 -22.05 6.72
CA SER A 46 26.46 -22.58 5.59
C SER A 46 26.12 -24.04 5.37
N VAL A 47 25.54 -24.32 4.20
CA VAL A 47 25.09 -25.64 3.76
C VAL A 47 26.18 -26.71 3.93
N GLY A 48 27.42 -26.39 3.56
CA GLY A 48 28.52 -27.36 3.60
C GLY A 48 29.02 -27.68 5.02
N GLU A 49 28.97 -26.71 5.93
CA GLU A 49 29.36 -26.91 7.33
C GLU A 49 28.27 -27.65 8.10
N GLU A 50 27.01 -27.35 7.83
CA GLU A 50 25.85 -28.04 8.39
C GLU A 50 25.80 -29.51 7.95
N GLU A 51 26.00 -29.78 6.66
CA GLU A 51 26.05 -31.14 6.13
C GLU A 51 27.21 -31.94 6.75
N SER A 52 28.38 -31.31 6.91
CA SER A 52 29.55 -31.95 7.50
C SER A 52 29.33 -32.26 8.99
N ALA A 53 28.70 -31.35 9.73
CA ALA A 53 28.35 -31.56 11.12
C ALA A 53 27.33 -32.70 11.28
N ILE A 54 26.31 -32.76 10.43
CA ILE A 54 25.32 -33.86 10.44
C ILE A 54 26.00 -35.20 10.08
N ARG A 55 26.94 -35.19 9.12
CA ARG A 55 27.72 -36.37 8.74
C ARG A 55 28.60 -36.89 9.89
N ASP A 56 29.20 -36.00 10.67
CA ASP A 56 29.99 -36.38 11.85
C ASP A 56 29.11 -36.91 12.99
N VAL A 57 27.85 -36.48 13.10
CA VAL A 57 26.87 -37.06 14.03
C VAL A 57 26.45 -38.46 13.58
N LEU A 58 26.18 -38.66 12.28
CA LEU A 58 25.84 -39.97 11.71
C LEU A 58 27.00 -40.97 11.80
N ALA A 59 28.24 -40.50 11.65
CA ALA A 59 29.45 -41.32 11.81
C ALA A 59 29.81 -41.61 13.29
N GLY A 60 28.99 -41.19 14.26
CA GLY A 60 29.22 -41.40 15.69
C GLY A 60 30.40 -40.62 16.29
N LYS A 61 30.92 -39.62 15.56
CA LYS A 61 32.05 -38.78 16.02
C LYS A 61 31.61 -37.62 16.91
N SER A 62 30.33 -37.25 16.86
CA SER A 62 29.72 -36.22 17.70
C SER A 62 28.27 -36.58 18.01
N THR A 63 27.66 -35.93 19.00
CA THR A 63 26.25 -36.15 19.33
C THR A 63 25.36 -35.04 18.77
N LEU A 64 24.09 -35.38 18.52
CA LEU A 64 23.09 -34.44 18.00
C LEU A 64 22.93 -33.21 18.91
N GLU A 65 23.00 -33.41 20.22
CA GLU A 65 22.86 -32.36 21.22
C GLU A 65 24.04 -31.38 21.24
N GLN A 66 25.20 -31.74 20.67
CA GLN A 66 26.37 -30.85 20.59
C GLN A 66 26.35 -29.94 19.36
N GLN A 67 25.70 -30.37 18.28
CA GLN A 67 25.71 -29.66 16.99
C GLN A 67 24.42 -28.89 16.73
N VAL A 68 23.32 -29.27 17.40
CA VAL A 68 22.00 -28.67 17.21
C VAL A 68 21.50 -28.17 18.57
N ARG A 69 21.50 -26.85 18.74
CA ARG A 69 20.95 -26.19 19.93
C ARG A 69 19.45 -26.42 20.04
N THR A 70 18.95 -26.39 21.26
CA THR A 70 17.51 -26.32 21.52
C THR A 70 16.99 -24.90 21.31
N ILE A 71 15.68 -24.76 21.10
CA ILE A 71 15.03 -23.46 20.90
C ILE A 71 15.28 -22.54 22.11
N ASP A 72 15.17 -23.09 23.33
CA ASP A 72 15.41 -22.35 24.57
C ASP A 72 16.88 -21.85 24.66
N GLU A 73 17.85 -22.66 24.24
CA GLU A 73 19.26 -22.26 24.18
C GLU A 73 19.57 -21.21 23.11
N VAL A 74 18.80 -21.20 22.01
CA VAL A 74 18.91 -20.15 20.98
C VAL A 74 18.32 -18.85 21.51
N ILE A 75 17.19 -18.89 22.22
CA ILE A 75 16.53 -17.71 22.79
C ILE A 75 17.35 -17.10 23.94
N GLU A 76 17.97 -17.92 24.79
CA GLU A 76 18.81 -17.48 25.90
C GLU A 76 20.24 -17.08 25.50
N GLY A 77 20.59 -17.21 24.21
CA GLY A 77 21.88 -16.81 23.67
C GLY A 77 22.13 -15.29 23.69
N ASP A 78 23.38 -14.89 23.45
CA ASP A 78 23.79 -13.48 23.25
C ASP A 78 24.41 -13.29 21.85
N ASP A 79 24.01 -14.14 20.91
CA ASP A 79 24.48 -14.11 19.52
C ASP A 79 23.40 -13.57 18.57
N VAL A 80 23.78 -13.46 17.30
CA VAL A 80 22.87 -13.00 16.24
C VAL A 80 21.63 -13.88 16.12
N ASP A 81 21.74 -15.17 16.43
CA ASP A 81 20.63 -16.12 16.39
C ASP A 81 19.61 -15.83 17.49
N ALA A 82 20.08 -15.51 18.70
CA ALA A 82 19.21 -15.05 19.79
C ALA A 82 18.51 -13.73 19.44
N PHE A 83 19.23 -12.80 18.78
CA PHE A 83 18.65 -11.54 18.32
C PHE A 83 17.53 -11.75 17.28
N PHE A 84 17.73 -12.65 16.30
CA PHE A 84 16.70 -12.99 15.31
C PHE A 84 15.52 -13.72 15.94
N ALA A 85 15.79 -14.71 16.80
CA ALA A 85 14.75 -15.43 17.56
C ALA A 85 13.87 -14.47 18.36
N GLN A 86 14.48 -13.48 19.01
CA GLN A 86 13.76 -12.48 19.77
C GLN A 86 12.94 -11.54 18.88
N PHE A 87 13.37 -11.29 17.63
CA PHE A 87 12.62 -10.48 16.68
C PHE A 87 11.38 -11.24 16.14
N ASP A 88 11.54 -12.51 15.80
CA ASP A 88 10.46 -13.36 15.28
C ASP A 88 9.43 -13.70 16.38
N MET A 89 9.85 -13.79 17.64
CA MET A 89 8.94 -13.97 18.78
C MET A 89 8.14 -12.71 19.15
N VAL A 90 8.50 -11.54 18.61
CA VAL A 90 7.78 -10.27 18.83
C VAL A 90 6.60 -10.10 17.86
N GLU A 91 6.25 -11.14 17.08
CA GLU A 91 4.95 -11.25 16.41
C GLU A 91 3.78 -11.47 17.41
N GLU A 92 3.65 -10.65 18.45
CA GLU A 92 2.30 -10.21 18.81
C GLU A 92 1.87 -9.30 17.66
N GLU A 93 1.24 -9.87 16.63
CA GLU A 93 0.53 -9.07 15.63
C GLU A 93 -0.32 -8.06 16.41
N PRO A 94 -0.01 -6.74 16.35
CA PRO A 94 -0.82 -5.75 17.04
C PRO A 94 -2.26 -5.97 16.57
N PRO A 95 -3.26 -5.94 17.47
CA PRO A 95 -4.63 -6.28 17.13
C PRO A 95 -5.00 -5.52 15.86
N ALA A 96 -5.37 -6.28 14.82
CA ALA A 96 -5.67 -5.73 13.52
C ALA A 96 -6.62 -4.54 13.72
N LEU A 97 -6.12 -3.33 13.39
CA LEU A 97 -6.94 -2.14 13.50
C LEU A 97 -8.21 -2.38 12.67
N PRO A 98 -9.39 -2.03 13.19
CA PRO A 98 -10.61 -2.21 12.43
C PRO A 98 -10.47 -1.50 11.09
N GLU A 99 -10.70 -2.22 9.99
CA GLU A 99 -10.68 -1.63 8.66
C GLU A 99 -11.74 -0.53 8.62
N LEU A 100 -11.28 0.72 8.50
CA LEU A 100 -12.18 1.84 8.29
C LEU A 100 -12.79 1.72 6.89
N PRO A 101 -14.09 2.00 6.73
CA PRO A 101 -14.72 1.97 5.43
C PRO A 101 -14.04 2.97 4.51
N ARG A 102 -13.80 2.55 3.26
CA ARG A 102 -13.22 3.40 2.23
C ARG A 102 -14.12 4.62 2.00
N GLN A 103 -13.59 5.81 2.23
CA GLN A 103 -14.28 7.07 1.95
C GLN A 103 -13.89 7.56 0.56
N SER A 104 -14.67 7.21 -0.45
CA SER A 104 -14.37 7.47 -1.86
C SER A 104 -15.65 7.76 -2.65
N LEU A 105 -15.57 8.69 -3.61
CA LEU A 105 -16.62 8.94 -4.59
C LEU A 105 -16.60 7.90 -5.74
N TYR A 106 -15.59 7.05 -5.78
CA TYR A 106 -15.44 5.96 -6.75
C TYR A 106 -15.60 4.61 -6.06
N PRO A 107 -16.23 3.63 -6.74
CA PRO A 107 -16.46 2.30 -6.17
C PRO A 107 -15.15 1.53 -5.95
N ASP A 108 -14.14 1.76 -6.80
CA ASP A 108 -12.85 1.11 -6.79
C ASP A 108 -11.76 2.00 -7.43
N ASP A 109 -10.49 1.63 -7.24
CA ASP A 109 -9.33 2.37 -7.73
C ASP A 109 -9.23 2.39 -9.26
N ILE A 110 -9.69 1.34 -9.93
CA ILE A 110 -9.63 1.25 -11.39
C ILE A 110 -10.65 2.19 -12.04
N SER A 111 -11.84 2.34 -11.45
CA SER A 111 -12.87 3.27 -11.88
C SER A 111 -12.41 4.72 -11.75
N PHE A 112 -11.70 5.06 -10.65
CA PHE A 112 -11.08 6.37 -10.52
C PHE A 112 -10.00 6.60 -11.59
N LEU A 113 -9.12 5.62 -11.79
CA LEU A 113 -8.05 5.74 -12.79
C LEU A 113 -8.59 5.89 -14.21
N ASP A 114 -9.61 5.11 -14.60
CA ASP A 114 -10.26 5.22 -15.92
C ASP A 114 -10.80 6.63 -16.17
N GLU A 115 -11.56 7.17 -15.22
CA GLU A 115 -12.14 8.52 -15.30
C GLU A 115 -11.06 9.60 -15.33
N ALA A 116 -10.04 9.48 -14.49
CA ALA A 116 -8.93 10.44 -14.45
C ALA A 116 -8.13 10.43 -15.76
N LEU A 117 -7.94 9.27 -16.38
CA LEU A 117 -7.31 9.16 -17.70
C LEU A 117 -8.18 9.77 -18.79
N ARG A 118 -9.49 9.51 -18.83
CA ARG A 118 -10.40 10.16 -19.79
C ARG A 118 -10.34 11.68 -19.68
N ALA A 119 -10.43 12.21 -18.46
CA ALA A 119 -10.35 13.65 -18.21
C ALA A 119 -8.99 14.25 -18.62
N SER A 120 -7.91 13.48 -18.47
CA SER A 120 -6.53 13.94 -18.73
C SER A 120 -6.09 13.85 -20.18
N PHE A 121 -6.82 13.11 -21.02
CA PHE A 121 -6.47 12.79 -22.40
C PHE A 121 -7.67 12.97 -23.34
N ASP A 122 -8.48 14.02 -23.11
CA ASP A 122 -9.59 14.43 -24.00
C ASP A 122 -10.54 13.28 -24.41
N ASP A 123 -10.86 12.40 -23.46
CA ASP A 123 -11.71 11.21 -23.63
C ASP A 123 -11.19 10.16 -24.64
N VAL A 124 -9.89 10.20 -24.96
CA VAL A 124 -9.22 9.21 -25.83
C VAL A 124 -8.05 8.47 -25.15
N PRO A 125 -8.15 8.01 -23.89
CA PRO A 125 -7.03 7.37 -23.19
C PRO A 125 -6.58 6.05 -23.83
N HIS A 126 -7.48 5.37 -24.56
CA HIS A 126 -7.20 4.13 -25.28
C HIS A 126 -6.34 4.33 -26.54
N ALA A 127 -6.27 5.56 -27.06
CA ALA A 127 -5.48 5.86 -28.24
C ALA A 127 -3.98 5.70 -27.94
N ASP A 128 -3.18 5.44 -28.98
CA ASP A 128 -1.73 5.38 -28.86
C ASP A 128 -1.16 6.74 -28.39
N PRO A 129 -0.03 6.77 -27.66
CA PRO A 129 0.66 8.02 -27.32
C PRO A 129 0.91 8.97 -28.50
N ALA A 130 1.12 8.46 -29.71
CA ALA A 130 1.25 9.27 -30.92
C ALA A 130 -0.05 9.99 -31.32
N ALA A 131 -1.20 9.46 -30.91
CA ALA A 131 -2.53 10.02 -31.13
C ALA A 131 -3.08 10.77 -29.90
N GLY A 132 -2.24 11.01 -28.87
CA GLY A 132 -2.60 11.78 -27.68
C GLY A 132 -3.18 10.96 -26.52
N GLY A 133 -3.25 9.64 -26.61
CA GLY A 133 -3.67 8.77 -25.51
C GLY A 133 -2.51 8.14 -24.72
N VAL A 134 -2.80 7.06 -23.99
CA VAL A 134 -1.80 6.27 -23.25
C VAL A 134 -1.93 4.77 -23.52
N GLY A 135 -2.62 4.39 -24.59
CA GLY A 135 -2.89 3.00 -24.94
C GLY A 135 -3.65 2.26 -23.85
N TRP A 136 -4.47 2.96 -23.05
CA TRP A 136 -5.16 2.38 -21.89
C TRP A 136 -6.00 1.17 -22.29
N MET A 137 -5.85 0.04 -21.61
CA MET A 137 -6.66 -1.16 -21.83
C MET A 137 -6.99 -1.85 -20.51
N VAL A 138 -8.25 -2.28 -20.37
CA VAL A 138 -8.73 -3.00 -19.20
C VAL A 138 -9.17 -4.40 -19.61
N HIS A 139 -8.49 -5.41 -19.08
CA HIS A 139 -8.80 -6.83 -19.26
C HIS A 139 -9.58 -7.34 -18.05
N ALA A 140 -10.87 -6.99 -17.98
CA ALA A 140 -11.73 -7.30 -16.82
C ALA A 140 -11.73 -8.79 -16.44
N ASN A 141 -11.77 -9.69 -17.44
CA ASN A 141 -11.76 -11.14 -17.22
C ASN A 141 -10.48 -11.66 -16.54
N HIS A 142 -9.37 -10.93 -16.66
CA HIS A 142 -8.08 -11.27 -16.09
C HIS A 142 -7.74 -10.43 -14.84
N GLY A 143 -8.55 -9.42 -14.51
CA GLY A 143 -8.26 -8.47 -13.45
C GLY A 143 -6.94 -7.71 -13.67
N ILE A 144 -6.62 -7.41 -14.93
CA ILE A 144 -5.42 -6.68 -15.34
C ILE A 144 -5.82 -5.44 -16.12
N ALA A 145 -5.15 -4.32 -15.88
CA ALA A 145 -5.20 -3.14 -16.73
C ALA A 145 -3.79 -2.72 -17.13
N GLU A 146 -3.64 -2.09 -18.29
CA GLU A 146 -2.34 -1.68 -18.79
C GLU A 146 -2.36 -0.33 -19.49
N LEU A 147 -1.32 0.47 -19.27
CA LEU A 147 -1.09 1.76 -19.91
C LEU A 147 0.37 1.92 -20.31
N ILE A 148 0.63 2.85 -21.22
CA ILE A 148 1.97 3.29 -21.60
C ILE A 148 2.29 4.54 -20.78
N PRO A 149 3.28 4.50 -19.87
CA PRO A 149 3.57 5.64 -19.03
C PRO A 149 3.99 6.88 -19.82
N THR A 150 3.41 8.03 -19.49
CA THR A 150 3.83 9.34 -20.01
C THR A 150 5.14 9.80 -19.37
N LYS A 151 5.77 10.85 -19.91
CA LYS A 151 7.08 11.34 -19.43
C LYS A 151 7.10 11.67 -17.93
N ASP A 152 6.07 12.32 -17.45
CA ASP A 152 5.83 12.66 -16.03
C ASP A 152 5.64 11.40 -15.17
N LEU A 153 4.86 10.42 -15.63
CA LEU A 153 4.71 9.16 -14.91
C LEU A 153 6.02 8.36 -14.89
N LYS A 154 6.77 8.32 -16.00
CA LYS A 154 8.11 7.69 -16.05
C LYS A 154 9.06 8.30 -15.03
N GLN A 155 9.02 9.63 -14.83
CA GLN A 155 9.84 10.30 -13.83
C GLN A 155 9.49 9.85 -12.41
N ARG A 156 8.21 9.65 -12.09
CA ARG A 156 7.77 9.13 -10.78
C ARG A 156 8.17 7.67 -10.59
N LEU A 157 7.99 6.83 -11.62
CA LEU A 157 8.36 5.41 -11.58
C LEU A 157 9.88 5.18 -11.55
N GLY A 158 10.69 6.16 -11.97
CA GLY A 158 12.15 6.07 -11.96
C GLY A 158 12.79 5.91 -10.56
N GLN A 159 12.02 6.06 -9.48
CA GLN A 159 12.47 5.78 -8.11
C GLN A 159 12.36 4.29 -7.73
N LEU A 160 11.71 3.47 -8.57
CA LEU A 160 11.61 2.03 -8.36
C LEU A 160 12.96 1.34 -8.62
N PRO A 161 13.20 0.15 -8.05
CA PRO A 161 14.40 -0.63 -8.30
C PRO A 161 14.71 -0.80 -9.79
N GLN A 162 15.96 -0.52 -10.17
CA GLN A 162 16.35 -0.44 -11.58
C GLN A 162 16.20 -1.78 -12.32
N ASN A 163 16.44 -2.90 -11.63
CA ASN A 163 16.21 -4.24 -12.18
C ASN A 163 14.72 -4.47 -12.48
N TYR A 164 13.83 -4.07 -11.58
CA TYR A 164 12.38 -4.17 -11.80
C TYR A 164 11.94 -3.37 -13.04
N LEU A 165 12.43 -2.14 -13.18
CA LEU A 165 12.11 -1.29 -14.34
C LEU A 165 12.57 -1.89 -15.67
N GLN A 166 13.73 -2.54 -15.69
CA GLN A 166 14.34 -3.12 -16.89
C GLN A 166 13.71 -4.46 -17.27
N GLU A 167 13.65 -5.40 -16.32
CA GLU A 167 13.10 -6.73 -16.53
C GLU A 167 11.60 -6.64 -16.84
N GLY A 168 10.90 -5.78 -16.12
CA GLY A 168 9.46 -5.57 -16.30
C GLY A 168 9.09 -4.66 -17.46
N ARG A 169 10.06 -3.96 -18.07
CA ARG A 169 9.81 -2.90 -19.08
C ARG A 169 8.73 -1.92 -18.65
N ILE A 170 8.71 -1.59 -17.37
CA ILE A 170 7.64 -0.83 -16.72
C ILE A 170 7.48 0.57 -17.34
N LEU A 171 8.57 1.15 -17.81
CA LEU A 171 8.58 2.44 -18.49
C LEU A 171 8.06 2.39 -19.95
N GLU A 172 7.89 1.20 -20.52
CA GLU A 172 7.30 0.98 -21.85
C GLU A 172 5.83 0.58 -21.72
N ARG A 173 5.52 -0.36 -20.83
CA ARG A 173 4.17 -0.86 -20.57
C ARG A 173 4.03 -1.17 -19.09
N LEU A 174 3.14 -0.45 -18.42
CA LEU A 174 2.82 -0.70 -17.01
C LEU A 174 1.56 -1.57 -16.94
N LYS A 175 1.67 -2.72 -16.25
CA LYS A 175 0.55 -3.61 -15.94
C LYS A 175 0.15 -3.47 -14.47
N LEU A 176 -1.15 -3.43 -14.24
CA LEU A 176 -1.78 -3.19 -12.95
C LEU A 176 -2.76 -4.32 -12.66
N ALA A 177 -2.64 -4.98 -11.52
CA ALA A 177 -3.64 -5.91 -11.03
C ALA A 177 -4.78 -5.13 -10.37
N THR A 178 -6.01 -5.30 -10.84
CA THR A 178 -7.16 -4.48 -10.45
C THR A 178 -7.98 -5.09 -9.32
N SER A 179 -7.62 -6.29 -8.84
CA SER A 179 -8.28 -6.95 -7.72
C SER A 179 -7.27 -7.53 -6.72
N PRO A 180 -7.62 -7.58 -5.41
CA PRO A 180 -6.76 -8.17 -4.40
C PRO A 180 -6.38 -9.63 -4.70
N GLN A 181 -7.29 -10.39 -5.29
CA GLN A 181 -7.07 -11.79 -5.66
C GLN A 181 -5.95 -11.92 -6.69
N VAL A 182 -6.00 -11.10 -7.75
CA VAL A 182 -4.98 -11.11 -8.81
C VAL A 182 -3.66 -10.52 -8.27
N GLY A 183 -3.73 -9.46 -7.46
CA GLY A 183 -2.55 -8.88 -6.81
C GLY A 183 -1.80 -9.90 -5.92
N ASN A 184 -2.53 -10.65 -5.10
CA ASN A 184 -1.95 -11.70 -4.25
C ASN A 184 -1.38 -12.86 -5.07
N ALA A 185 -2.05 -13.25 -6.16
CA ALA A 185 -1.52 -14.27 -7.06
C ALA A 185 -0.20 -13.83 -7.72
N GLN A 186 -0.10 -12.57 -8.16
CA GLN A 186 1.12 -11.97 -8.70
C GLN A 186 2.24 -11.93 -7.67
N LEU A 187 1.94 -11.51 -6.44
CA LEU A 187 2.90 -11.50 -5.32
C LEU A 187 3.41 -12.90 -5.00
N TRP A 188 2.52 -13.90 -4.96
CA TRP A 188 2.89 -15.28 -4.68
C TRP A 188 3.78 -15.87 -5.78
N ALA A 189 3.45 -15.64 -7.05
CA ALA A 189 4.28 -16.05 -8.18
C ALA A 189 5.68 -15.41 -8.12
N ALA A 190 5.74 -14.11 -7.84
CA ALA A 190 6.98 -13.37 -7.66
C ALA A 190 7.85 -13.95 -6.53
N ARG A 191 7.26 -14.24 -5.35
CA ARG A 191 7.98 -14.88 -4.23
C ARG A 191 8.57 -16.24 -4.57
N GLN A 192 8.01 -16.96 -5.56
CA GLN A 192 8.54 -18.24 -6.03
C GLN A 192 9.58 -18.12 -7.15
N GLY A 193 9.99 -16.90 -7.52
CA GLY A 193 10.86 -16.69 -8.69
C GLY A 193 10.14 -16.95 -10.02
N LYS A 194 8.80 -16.99 -10.02
CA LYS A 194 7.97 -17.14 -11.22
C LYS A 194 7.33 -15.81 -11.61
N GLY A 195 7.98 -14.72 -11.22
CA GLY A 195 7.58 -13.37 -11.58
C GLY A 195 7.94 -13.03 -13.03
N ILE A 196 8.07 -11.74 -13.31
CA ILE A 196 8.43 -11.26 -14.65
C ILE A 196 9.81 -11.79 -15.05
N ASN A 197 9.93 -12.44 -16.21
CA ASN A 197 11.17 -13.07 -16.68
C ASN A 197 11.86 -13.99 -15.66
N GLU A 198 11.08 -14.78 -14.90
CA GLU A 198 11.61 -15.70 -13.85
C GLU A 198 12.33 -14.99 -12.69
N THR A 199 11.95 -13.74 -12.43
CA THR A 199 12.50 -12.93 -11.34
C THR A 199 11.59 -12.98 -10.11
N THR A 200 12.03 -12.31 -9.03
CA THR A 200 11.24 -12.14 -7.82
C THR A 200 10.29 -10.93 -7.85
N TRP A 201 10.07 -10.33 -9.03
CA TRP A 201 9.18 -9.20 -9.21
C TRP A 201 7.84 -9.60 -9.84
N PRO A 202 6.71 -9.01 -9.40
CA PRO A 202 5.42 -9.29 -10.01
C PRO A 202 5.33 -8.71 -11.43
N GLU A 203 4.61 -9.38 -12.31
CA GLU A 203 4.34 -8.86 -13.67
C GLU A 203 3.38 -7.67 -13.62
N ALA A 204 2.36 -7.76 -12.76
CA ALA A 204 1.40 -6.68 -12.54
C ALA A 204 1.35 -6.30 -11.06
N HIS A 205 1.64 -5.03 -10.75
CA HIS A 205 1.53 -4.52 -9.38
C HIS A 205 0.07 -4.28 -9.02
N PHE A 206 -0.32 -4.63 -7.81
CA PHE A 206 -1.67 -4.38 -7.32
C PHE A 206 -1.96 -2.88 -7.26
N LEU A 207 -3.03 -2.46 -7.94
CA LEU A 207 -3.55 -1.10 -7.92
C LEU A 207 -4.29 -0.83 -6.62
N GLY A 208 -3.55 -0.79 -5.52
CA GLY A 208 -4.08 -0.41 -4.21
C GLY A 208 -4.18 1.11 -4.02
N PRO A 209 -4.83 1.58 -2.94
CA PRO A 209 -5.09 3.00 -2.70
C PRO A 209 -3.85 3.91 -2.62
N LEU A 210 -2.68 3.35 -2.33
CA LEU A 210 -1.40 4.06 -2.23
C LEU A 210 -0.51 3.87 -3.46
N HIS A 211 -1.06 3.35 -4.55
CA HIS A 211 -0.28 3.08 -5.75
C HIS A 211 0.14 4.40 -6.43
N PRO A 212 1.42 4.62 -6.79
CA PRO A 212 1.92 5.90 -7.31
C PRO A 212 1.23 6.44 -8.57
N VAL A 213 0.59 5.55 -9.33
CA VAL A 213 -0.23 5.88 -10.51
C VAL A 213 -1.50 6.62 -10.11
N LEU A 214 -2.15 6.25 -9.00
CA LEU A 214 -3.37 6.93 -8.54
C LEU A 214 -3.04 8.35 -8.07
N ASP A 215 -1.94 8.52 -7.35
CA ASP A 215 -1.43 9.85 -7.01
C ASP A 215 -1.11 10.66 -8.26
N TRP A 216 -0.54 10.02 -9.29
CA TRP A 216 -0.16 10.73 -10.53
C TRP A 216 -1.40 11.15 -11.31
N ALA A 217 -2.39 10.28 -11.40
CA ALA A 217 -3.68 10.57 -12.02
C ALA A 217 -4.40 11.70 -11.28
N SER A 218 -4.34 11.69 -9.94
CA SER A 218 -4.86 12.77 -9.09
C SER A 218 -4.16 14.09 -9.36
N ASP A 219 -2.83 14.12 -9.36
CA ASP A 219 -2.04 15.33 -9.64
C ASP A 219 -2.36 15.90 -11.03
N ARG A 220 -2.50 15.02 -12.03
CA ARG A 220 -2.83 15.43 -13.39
C ARG A 220 -4.25 15.99 -13.49
N ALA A 221 -5.23 15.35 -12.84
CA ALA A 221 -6.60 15.86 -12.74
C ALA A 221 -6.65 17.24 -12.06
N LEU A 222 -5.88 17.42 -10.99
CA LEU A 222 -5.79 18.70 -10.28
C LEU A 222 -5.01 19.76 -11.07
N SER A 223 -4.10 19.37 -11.96
CA SER A 223 -3.32 20.30 -12.79
C SER A 223 -4.15 21.09 -13.80
N ALA A 224 -5.36 20.63 -14.12
CA ALA A 224 -6.32 21.37 -14.94
C ALA A 224 -6.77 22.69 -14.26
N LEU A 225 -6.59 22.80 -12.95
CA LEU A 225 -6.96 23.97 -12.17
C LEU A 225 -5.86 25.05 -12.21
N GLY A 226 -6.26 26.29 -12.51
CA GLY A 226 -5.33 27.42 -12.48
C GLY A 226 -4.94 27.83 -11.06
N ARG A 227 -3.92 28.68 -10.94
CA ARG A 227 -3.53 29.28 -9.65
C ARG A 227 -4.70 30.09 -9.06
N ASN A 228 -4.88 30.00 -7.74
CA ASN A 228 -5.94 30.69 -6.99
C ASN A 228 -7.36 30.39 -7.49
N GLN A 229 -7.57 29.18 -8.00
CA GLN A 229 -8.88 28.67 -8.38
C GLN A 229 -9.23 27.48 -7.48
N ILE A 230 -10.53 27.23 -7.35
CA ILE A 230 -11.09 26.04 -6.71
C ILE A 230 -12.15 25.46 -7.63
N PHE A 231 -12.40 24.16 -7.53
CA PHE A 231 -13.49 23.53 -8.28
C PHE A 231 -14.84 23.98 -7.74
N VAL A 232 -15.81 24.12 -8.65
CA VAL A 232 -17.22 24.27 -8.31
C VAL A 232 -17.95 23.11 -8.97
N ILE A 233 -18.59 22.29 -8.15
CA ILE A 233 -19.32 21.10 -8.59
C ILE A 233 -20.81 21.28 -8.31
N ARG A 234 -21.65 20.64 -9.12
CA ARG A 234 -23.10 20.57 -8.84
C ARG A 234 -23.36 19.38 -7.93
N GLY A 235 -24.10 19.63 -6.85
CA GLY A 235 -24.64 18.61 -5.97
C GLY A 235 -26.11 18.90 -5.66
N GLU A 236 -26.79 17.95 -5.04
CA GLU A 236 -28.15 18.07 -4.52
C GLU A 236 -28.13 18.82 -3.17
N VAL A 237 -27.67 20.07 -3.20
CA VAL A 237 -27.58 20.94 -2.01
C VAL A 237 -28.64 22.03 -2.06
N GLU A 238 -29.28 22.34 -0.93
CA GLU A 238 -30.30 23.40 -0.83
C GLU A 238 -29.71 24.80 -1.03
N MET A 239 -28.44 24.97 -0.67
CA MET A 239 -27.73 26.24 -0.67
C MET A 239 -26.27 26.06 -1.08
N PRO A 240 -25.58 27.13 -1.51
CA PRO A 240 -24.16 27.04 -1.83
C PRO A 240 -23.35 26.63 -0.60
N THR A 241 -22.60 25.55 -0.74
CA THR A 241 -21.75 24.98 0.31
C THR A 241 -20.30 25.01 -0.15
N VAL A 242 -19.42 25.61 0.66
CA VAL A 242 -17.98 25.58 0.46
C VAL A 242 -17.41 24.46 1.32
N LEU A 243 -16.65 23.55 0.71
CA LEU A 243 -15.89 22.51 1.41
C LEU A 243 -14.48 23.01 1.72
N LEU A 244 -14.07 22.89 2.97
CA LEU A 244 -12.76 23.30 3.45
C LEU A 244 -12.04 22.13 4.12
N MET A 245 -10.72 22.09 3.94
CA MET A 245 -9.83 21.15 4.61
C MET A 245 -8.75 21.95 5.35
N GLY A 246 -8.70 21.79 6.67
CA GLY A 246 -7.59 22.23 7.50
C GLY A 246 -6.57 21.11 7.63
N THR A 247 -5.28 21.41 7.45
CA THR A 247 -4.20 20.44 7.61
C THR A 247 -3.26 20.86 8.72
N LEU A 248 -2.87 19.90 9.56
CA LEU A 248 -1.81 20.03 10.54
C LEU A 248 -0.56 19.37 9.96
N MET A 249 0.50 20.15 9.77
CA MET A 249 1.76 19.67 9.20
C MET A 249 2.91 19.84 10.18
N ASN A 250 3.86 18.92 10.16
CA ASN A 250 5.09 19.06 10.94
C ASN A 250 6.08 20.03 10.26
N ARG A 251 7.21 20.31 10.93
CA ARG A 251 8.27 21.20 10.40
C ARG A 251 8.93 20.72 9.10
N ARG A 252 8.76 19.44 8.75
CA ARG A 252 9.24 18.85 7.49
C ARG A 252 8.20 18.90 6.38
N GLY A 253 7.02 19.48 6.63
CA GLY A 253 5.91 19.56 5.69
C GLY A 253 5.11 18.26 5.55
N GLN A 254 5.28 17.30 6.46
CA GLN A 254 4.51 16.06 6.45
C GLN A 254 3.16 16.29 7.12
N LEU A 255 2.09 15.79 6.51
CA LEU A 255 0.74 15.84 7.06
C LEU A 255 0.65 14.95 8.30
N VAL A 256 0.32 15.53 9.45
CA VAL A 256 0.11 14.83 10.72
C VAL A 256 -1.37 14.53 10.92
N SER A 257 -2.22 15.51 10.61
CA SER A 257 -3.67 15.37 10.73
C SER A 257 -4.39 16.30 9.75
N ARG A 258 -5.66 16.02 9.51
CA ARG A 258 -6.56 16.83 8.70
C ARG A 258 -7.93 16.94 9.37
N VAL A 259 -8.62 18.04 9.12
CA VAL A 259 -9.99 18.31 9.58
C VAL A 259 -10.78 18.83 8.40
N PHE A 260 -12.03 18.38 8.25
CA PHE A 260 -12.94 18.85 7.23
C PHE A 260 -13.99 19.79 7.81
N SER A 261 -14.47 20.71 7.00
CA SER A 261 -15.57 21.59 7.37
C SER A 261 -16.41 22.01 6.17
N THR A 262 -17.71 22.15 6.39
CA THR A 262 -18.65 22.70 5.42
C THR A 262 -19.08 24.09 5.86
N ALA A 263 -19.08 25.04 4.94
CA ALA A 263 -19.57 26.39 5.14
C ALA A 263 -20.76 26.67 4.20
N GLU A 264 -21.95 26.77 4.77
CA GLU A 264 -23.22 26.89 4.05
C GLU A 264 -23.73 28.33 4.07
N PHE A 265 -24.28 28.77 2.93
CA PHE A 265 -24.76 30.14 2.73
C PHE A 265 -26.26 30.18 2.41
N PRO A 266 -27.15 30.21 3.42
CA PRO A 266 -28.60 30.28 3.22
C PRO A 266 -29.06 31.47 2.37
N ASN A 267 -28.31 32.57 2.42
CA ASN A 267 -28.51 33.72 1.55
C ASN A 267 -27.20 34.10 0.87
N ALA A 268 -26.98 33.60 -0.35
CA ALA A 268 -25.80 33.90 -1.14
C ALA A 268 -25.61 35.40 -1.45
N ASN A 269 -26.68 36.21 -1.41
CA ASN A 269 -26.60 37.67 -1.61
C ASN A 269 -26.14 38.41 -0.34
N ASN A 270 -26.16 37.75 0.82
CA ASN A 270 -25.65 38.29 2.07
C ASN A 270 -24.63 37.32 2.67
N PRO A 271 -23.36 37.37 2.23
CA PRO A 271 -22.34 36.41 2.64
C PRO A 271 -21.98 36.50 4.12
N ALA A 272 -22.39 37.55 4.84
CA ALA A 272 -22.13 37.70 6.26
C ALA A 272 -22.80 36.62 7.13
N PHE A 273 -23.85 35.97 6.61
CA PHE A 273 -24.49 34.84 7.27
C PHE A 273 -23.95 33.52 6.68
N CYS A 274 -23.05 32.89 7.43
CA CYS A 274 -22.36 31.65 7.07
C CYS A 274 -22.47 30.65 8.22
N LEU A 275 -23.03 29.48 7.94
CA LEU A 275 -23.16 28.38 8.89
C LEU A 275 -22.00 27.41 8.66
N VAL A 276 -21.16 27.21 9.68
CA VAL A 276 -19.98 26.35 9.56
C VAL A 276 -20.11 25.16 10.50
N GLU A 277 -19.89 23.98 9.94
CA GLU A 277 -19.89 22.72 10.67
C GLU A 277 -18.55 22.00 10.44
N THR A 278 -17.96 21.48 11.51
CA THR A 278 -16.77 20.62 11.41
C THR A 278 -17.23 19.19 11.15
N ARG A 279 -16.62 18.51 10.19
CA ARG A 279 -16.98 17.15 9.78
C ARG A 279 -15.90 16.17 10.23
N GLU A 280 -16.33 15.05 10.79
CA GLU A 280 -15.44 13.98 11.25
C GLU A 280 -14.87 13.18 10.07
N ASP A 281 -15.66 12.98 9.03
CA ASP A 281 -15.32 12.23 7.84
C ASP A 281 -15.86 12.86 6.55
N LEU A 282 -15.62 12.21 5.41
CA LEU A 282 -16.13 12.62 4.10
C LEU A 282 -17.46 11.95 3.71
N GLY A 283 -18.09 11.21 4.63
CA GLY A 283 -19.39 10.54 4.40
C GLY A 283 -20.48 11.52 4.00
N PHE A 284 -20.45 12.73 4.58
CA PHE A 284 -21.38 13.83 4.28
C PHE A 284 -21.45 14.17 2.78
N LEU A 285 -20.38 13.94 2.00
CA LEU A 285 -20.41 14.17 0.56
C LEU A 285 -21.48 13.30 -0.11
N THR A 286 -21.62 12.05 0.32
CA THR A 286 -22.59 11.13 -0.28
C THR A 286 -23.99 11.26 0.30
N THR A 287 -24.11 11.64 1.57
CA THR A 287 -25.41 11.76 2.26
C THR A 287 -26.08 13.12 2.01
N ASP A 288 -25.30 14.20 2.03
CA ASP A 288 -25.84 15.57 2.10
C ASP A 288 -25.73 16.31 0.77
N THR A 289 -24.83 15.90 -0.13
CA THR A 289 -24.60 16.59 -1.41
C THR A 289 -25.08 15.81 -2.64
N GLY A 290 -25.59 14.59 -2.43
CA GLY A 290 -26.06 13.71 -3.51
C GLY A 290 -24.95 13.18 -4.43
N LEU A 291 -23.68 13.51 -4.17
CA LEU A 291 -22.53 13.00 -4.91
C LEU A 291 -22.36 11.51 -4.61
N LYS A 292 -22.60 10.65 -5.58
CA LYS A 292 -22.50 9.20 -5.40
C LYS A 292 -21.60 8.59 -6.48
N PRO A 293 -21.01 7.40 -6.20
CA PRO A 293 -20.36 6.63 -7.25
C PRO A 293 -21.26 6.45 -8.46
N GLY A 294 -20.75 6.80 -9.65
CA GLY A 294 -21.47 6.70 -10.92
C GLY A 294 -22.39 7.88 -11.26
N THR A 295 -22.42 8.95 -10.45
CA THR A 295 -23.14 10.18 -10.84
C THR A 295 -22.48 10.82 -12.07
N ALA A 296 -23.26 11.05 -13.13
CA ALA A 296 -22.77 11.71 -14.33
C ALA A 296 -22.41 13.17 -14.05
N ASN A 297 -21.32 13.67 -14.65
CA ASN A 297 -20.95 15.08 -14.56
C ASN A 297 -21.96 15.94 -15.34
N PRO A 298 -22.77 16.79 -14.67
CA PRO A 298 -23.79 17.61 -15.33
C PRO A 298 -23.18 18.80 -16.11
N GLY A 299 -21.85 18.94 -16.12
CA GLY A 299 -21.11 20.01 -16.80
C GLY A 299 -20.92 21.27 -15.94
N ALA A 300 -20.46 22.35 -16.59
CA ALA A 300 -20.07 23.58 -15.91
C ALA A 300 -21.25 24.30 -15.23
N VAL A 301 -21.00 24.83 -14.03
CA VAL A 301 -21.97 25.62 -13.25
C VAL A 301 -22.24 26.96 -13.93
N ALA A 302 -23.52 27.37 -13.95
CA ALA A 302 -23.91 28.68 -14.49
C ALA A 302 -23.47 29.81 -13.55
N ASP A 303 -22.87 30.85 -14.14
CA ASP A 303 -22.37 32.05 -13.45
C ASP A 303 -21.51 31.73 -12.20
N PRO A 304 -20.31 31.16 -12.35
CA PRO A 304 -19.45 30.82 -11.22
C PRO A 304 -18.95 32.05 -10.45
N GLN A 305 -18.97 33.24 -11.06
CA GLN A 305 -18.46 34.47 -10.42
C GLN A 305 -19.30 34.88 -9.22
N ARG A 306 -20.59 34.54 -9.18
CA ARG A 306 -21.48 34.82 -8.04
C ARG A 306 -21.05 34.14 -6.74
N PHE A 307 -20.32 33.03 -6.82
CA PHE A 307 -19.87 32.28 -5.64
C PHE A 307 -18.54 32.75 -5.09
N ARG A 308 -17.77 33.51 -5.88
CA ARG A 308 -16.43 33.97 -5.50
C ARG A 308 -16.42 34.78 -4.19
N PRO A 309 -17.40 35.67 -3.90
CA PRO A 309 -17.42 36.41 -2.64
C PRO A 309 -17.67 35.53 -1.40
N LEU A 310 -18.19 34.31 -1.56
CA LEU A 310 -18.48 33.40 -0.46
C LEU A 310 -17.19 32.78 0.11
N VAL A 311 -16.18 32.58 -0.75
CA VAL A 311 -14.95 31.83 -0.40
C VAL A 311 -14.17 32.48 0.75
N PRO A 312 -13.84 33.80 0.74
CA PRO A 312 -13.12 34.41 1.86
C PRO A 312 -13.87 34.29 3.18
N VAL A 313 -15.20 34.47 3.17
CA VAL A 313 -16.02 34.38 4.39
C VAL A 313 -16.08 32.95 4.92
N ALA A 314 -16.19 31.97 4.02
CA ALA A 314 -16.12 30.55 4.37
C ALA A 314 -14.79 30.21 5.05
N VAL A 315 -13.66 30.68 4.48
CA VAL A 315 -12.32 30.46 5.03
C VAL A 315 -12.18 31.09 6.42
N ASP A 316 -12.59 32.35 6.59
CA ASP A 316 -12.48 33.05 7.87
C ASP A 316 -13.30 32.37 8.99
N HIS A 317 -14.50 31.90 8.68
CA HIS A 317 -15.32 31.18 9.65
C HIS A 317 -14.80 29.76 9.93
N ALA A 318 -14.35 29.05 8.89
CA ALA A 318 -13.83 27.70 9.04
C ALA A 318 -12.51 27.64 9.80
N ILE A 319 -11.61 28.63 9.63
CA ILE A 319 -10.40 28.75 10.45
C ILE A 319 -10.77 28.82 11.94
N LYS A 320 -11.79 29.61 12.31
CA LYS A 320 -12.24 29.73 13.70
C LYS A 320 -12.87 28.44 14.21
N ALA A 321 -13.70 27.78 13.39
CA ALA A 321 -14.38 26.54 13.76
C ALA A 321 -13.39 25.37 13.93
N MET A 322 -12.47 25.20 12.99
CA MET A 322 -11.50 24.09 13.00
C MET A 322 -10.38 24.29 14.04
N LYS A 323 -10.14 25.52 14.51
CA LYS A 323 -9.06 25.83 15.44
C LYS A 323 -9.07 24.94 16.69
N VAL A 324 -10.22 24.78 17.33
CA VAL A 324 -10.33 23.97 18.56
C VAL A 324 -9.92 22.51 18.31
N THR A 325 -10.33 21.94 17.17
CA THR A 325 -9.99 20.56 16.80
C THR A 325 -8.51 20.43 16.46
N LEU A 326 -7.96 21.36 15.69
CA LEU A 326 -6.55 21.36 15.30
C LEU A 326 -5.62 21.57 16.49
N ASP A 327 -5.96 22.47 17.42
CA ASP A 327 -5.18 22.72 18.64
C ASP A 327 -5.11 21.44 19.50
N LYS A 328 -6.23 20.73 19.69
CA LYS A 328 -6.26 19.44 20.39
C LYS A 328 -5.47 18.35 19.67
N GLN A 329 -5.54 18.30 18.34
CA GLN A 329 -4.78 17.34 17.54
C GLN A 329 -3.27 17.62 17.63
N GLN A 330 -2.88 18.89 17.71
CA GLN A 330 -1.50 19.28 17.92
C GLN A 330 -1.00 18.86 19.31
N GLU A 331 -1.73 19.16 20.38
CA GLU A 331 -1.38 18.73 21.75
C GLU A 331 -1.21 17.20 21.81
N SER A 332 -2.16 16.45 21.25
CA SER A 332 -2.08 14.98 21.20
C SER A 332 -0.92 14.46 20.34
N ALA A 333 -0.50 15.18 19.31
CA ALA A 333 0.68 14.82 18.52
C ALA A 333 1.98 15.11 19.27
N GLU A 334 2.03 16.18 20.06
CA GLU A 334 3.18 16.55 20.90
C GLU A 334 3.37 15.59 22.07
N GLU A 335 2.29 15.06 22.66
CA GLU A 335 2.34 14.05 23.72
C GLU A 335 2.90 12.68 23.27
N ARG A 336 2.84 12.37 21.97
CA ARG A 336 3.32 11.09 21.41
C ARG A 336 4.80 11.12 21.00
N LEU A 337 5.47 12.27 21.09
CA LEU A 337 6.89 12.45 20.76
C LEU A 337 7.79 12.15 21.96
#